data_AF-A0A519JVH3-F1
#
_entry.id   AF-A0A519JVH3-F1
#
_cell.length_a   1.000
_cell.length_b   1.000
_cell.length_c   1.000
_cell.angle_alpha   90.00
_cell.angle_beta   90.00
_cell.angle_gamma   90.00
#
_symmetry.space_group_name_H-M   'P 1'
#
loop_
_entity.id
_entity.type
_entity.pdbx_description
1 polymer ?
#
loop_
_entity_poly.entity_id
_entity_poly.type
_entity_poly.pdbx_seq_one_letter_code
_entity_poly.pdbx_strand_id
1 'polypeptide(L)'
;MILISMLAALTLAQAAPTECKPPDAAMLALPLEDFDQGDGGWRSLDVPDCEAVVAETIARYRVQNREALAGQDTSTLVWHEGQLRAAAGQTEAAIALMLAGRDAESDAIQPYVDASV
;
A
#
# COMPACT_ATOMS: atom_id res chain seq x y z
N MET A 1 53.97 -27.90 2.75
CA MET A 1 53.44 -26.64 2.19
C MET A 1 51.95 -26.61 2.43
N ILE A 2 51.49 -25.81 3.39
CA ILE A 2 50.07 -25.64 3.72
C ILE A 2 49.54 -24.51 2.83
N LEU A 3 48.66 -24.82 1.87
CA LEU A 3 47.97 -23.81 1.05
C LEU A 3 46.63 -23.49 1.71
N ILE A 4 46.51 -22.23 2.11
CA ILE A 4 45.41 -21.65 2.90
C ILE A 4 44.21 -21.41 1.97
N SER A 5 43.06 -22.05 2.26
CA SER A 5 41.77 -21.71 1.63
C SER A 5 41.35 -20.30 2.03
N MET A 6 41.24 -19.40 1.06
CA MET A 6 40.58 -18.11 1.24
C MET A 6 39.05 -18.32 1.16
N LEU A 7 38.37 -18.30 2.30
CA LEU A 7 36.93 -18.03 2.33
C LEU A 7 36.73 -16.54 2.08
N ALA A 8 36.23 -16.17 0.91
CA ALA A 8 35.70 -14.84 0.67
C ALA A 8 34.36 -14.71 1.41
N ALA A 9 34.34 -13.95 2.50
CA ALA A 9 33.10 -13.57 3.17
C ALA A 9 32.34 -12.60 2.26
N LEU A 10 31.28 -13.08 1.60
CA LEU A 10 30.29 -12.20 1.00
C LEU A 10 29.57 -11.48 2.14
N THR A 11 29.92 -10.21 2.36
CA THR A 11 29.12 -9.31 3.17
C THR A 11 27.86 -8.99 2.36
N LEU A 12 26.74 -9.63 2.70
CA LEU A 12 25.43 -9.13 2.32
C LEU A 12 25.32 -7.75 2.97
N ALA A 13 25.42 -6.70 2.15
CA ALA A 13 25.06 -5.35 2.57
C ALA A 13 23.56 -5.41 2.94
N GLN A 14 23.27 -5.56 4.23
CA GLN A 14 21.93 -5.38 4.75
C GLN A 14 21.59 -3.91 4.49
N ALA A 15 20.70 -3.65 3.53
CA ALA A 15 20.16 -2.30 3.36
C ALA A 15 19.65 -1.84 4.72
N ALA A 16 20.08 -0.65 5.15
CA ALA A 16 19.52 -0.04 6.36
C ALA A 16 18.00 0.04 6.17
N PRO A 17 17.19 -0.18 7.22
CA PRO A 17 15.74 -0.09 7.10
C PRO A 17 15.39 1.30 6.56
N THR A 18 14.63 1.35 5.46
CA THR A 18 14.04 2.58 4.96
C THR A 18 13.14 3.13 6.07
N GLU A 19 13.45 4.32 6.59
CA GLU A 19 12.53 5.00 7.51
C GLU A 19 11.30 5.44 6.73
N CYS A 20 10.24 4.64 6.78
CA CYS A 20 8.97 4.95 6.13
C CYS A 20 8.34 6.20 6.76
N LYS A 21 8.13 7.23 5.94
CA LYS A 21 7.53 8.48 6.40
C LYS A 21 6.05 8.24 6.77
N PRO A 22 5.60 8.58 7.99
CA PRO A 22 4.19 8.54 8.34
C PRO A 22 3.42 9.70 7.66
N PRO A 23 2.10 9.57 7.46
CA PRO A 23 1.31 10.67 6.94
C PRO A 23 1.24 11.81 7.97
N ASP A 24 1.38 13.04 7.50
CA ASP A 24 1.10 14.20 8.33
C ASP A 24 -0.40 14.55 8.33
N ALA A 25 -0.78 15.44 9.24
CA ALA A 25 -2.18 15.85 9.37
C ALA A 25 -2.69 16.63 8.15
N ALA A 26 -1.81 17.29 7.39
CA ALA A 26 -2.21 18.06 6.21
C ALA A 26 -2.58 17.13 5.07
N MET A 27 -1.80 16.07 4.84
CA MET A 27 -2.11 15.02 3.86
C MET A 27 -3.45 14.36 4.16
N LEU A 28 -3.72 14.00 5.42
CA LEU A 28 -4.98 13.34 5.79
C LEU A 28 -6.22 14.25 5.72
N ALA A 29 -6.01 15.56 5.62
CA ALA A 29 -7.06 16.56 5.45
C ALA A 29 -7.32 16.94 3.98
N LEU A 30 -6.59 16.35 3.03
CA LEU A 30 -6.79 16.60 1.60
C LEU A 30 -8.16 16.10 1.12
N PRO A 31 -8.81 16.78 0.15
CA PRO A 31 -9.93 16.23 -0.60
C PRO A 31 -9.58 14.88 -1.23
N LEU A 32 -10.58 14.04 -1.51
CA LEU A 32 -10.38 12.68 -2.02
C LEU A 32 -9.44 12.62 -3.23
N GLU A 33 -9.69 13.48 -4.22
CA GLU A 33 -8.88 13.55 -5.45
C GLU A 33 -7.42 13.92 -5.16
N ASP A 34 -7.17 14.93 -4.32
CA ASP A 34 -5.81 15.38 -3.99
C ASP A 34 -5.09 14.37 -3.09
N PHE A 35 -5.82 13.70 -2.20
CA PHE A 35 -5.27 12.64 -1.36
C PHE A 35 -4.87 11.44 -2.20
N ASP A 36 -5.73 11.03 -3.13
CA ASP A 36 -5.48 9.89 -3.99
C ASP A 36 -4.46 10.27 -5.07
N GLN A 37 -4.85 11.08 -6.03
CA GLN A 37 -4.11 11.33 -7.27
C GLN A 37 -3.05 12.44 -7.16
N GLY A 38 -3.08 13.28 -6.11
CA GLY A 38 -2.20 14.43 -5.97
C GLY A 38 -0.79 14.11 -5.50
N ASP A 39 0.18 14.94 -5.90
CA ASP A 39 1.59 14.83 -5.48
C ASP A 39 1.79 14.99 -3.96
N GLY A 40 0.87 15.72 -3.30
CA GLY A 40 0.85 15.86 -1.84
C GLY A 40 0.12 14.73 -1.11
N GLY A 41 -0.48 13.80 -1.87
CA GLY A 41 -1.26 12.68 -1.39
C GLY A 41 -0.42 11.45 -0.99
N TRP A 42 -1.09 10.33 -0.77
CA TRP A 42 -0.46 9.11 -0.23
C TRP A 42 0.64 8.55 -1.15
N ARG A 43 0.55 8.77 -2.47
CA ARG A 43 1.54 8.33 -3.46
C ARG A 43 2.94 8.86 -3.17
N SER A 44 3.06 10.02 -2.51
CA SER A 44 4.35 10.57 -2.08
C SER A 44 5.07 9.73 -1.01
N LEU A 45 4.36 8.79 -0.36
CA LEU A 45 4.90 7.87 0.65
C LEU A 45 5.26 6.50 0.06
N ASP A 46 4.87 6.23 -1.20
CA ASP A 46 5.03 4.93 -1.87
C ASP A 46 6.47 4.75 -2.38
N VAL A 47 7.35 4.40 -1.44
CA VAL A 47 8.75 4.03 -1.69
C VAL A 47 8.94 2.55 -1.37
N PRO A 48 9.94 1.88 -1.98
CA PRO A 48 10.17 0.45 -1.74
C PRO A 48 10.28 0.09 -0.25
N ASP A 49 9.66 -1.04 0.11
CA ASP A 49 9.62 -1.61 1.46
C ASP A 49 8.76 -0.84 2.48
N CYS A 50 7.97 0.15 2.03
CA CYS A 50 7.07 0.93 2.88
C CYS A 50 5.58 0.65 2.68
N GLU A 51 5.22 -0.38 1.91
CA GLU A 51 3.86 -0.66 1.46
C GLU A 51 2.90 -0.83 2.64
N ALA A 52 3.35 -1.42 3.76
CA ALA A 52 2.55 -1.56 4.97
C ALA A 52 2.15 -0.21 5.59
N VAL A 53 3.07 0.76 5.61
CA VAL A 53 2.85 2.11 6.17
C VAL A 53 1.94 2.92 5.26
N VAL A 54 2.11 2.78 3.94
CA VAL A 54 1.24 3.44 2.96
C VAL A 54 -0.17 2.85 3.01
N ALA A 55 -0.32 1.53 3.10
CA ALA A 55 -1.62 0.89 3.27
C ALA A 55 -2.34 1.39 4.53
N GLU A 56 -1.62 1.52 5.65
CA GLU A 56 -2.17 2.07 6.88
C GLU A 56 -2.58 3.55 6.74
N THR A 57 -1.84 4.32 5.93
CA THR A 57 -2.18 5.70 5.61
C THR A 57 -3.52 5.80 4.89
N ILE A 58 -3.75 4.97 3.88
CA ILE A 58 -5.01 4.93 3.13
C ILE A 58 -6.17 4.47 4.03
N ALA A 59 -5.95 3.43 4.84
CA ALA A 59 -6.94 2.95 5.81
C ALA A 59 -7.35 4.07 6.80
N ARG A 60 -6.36 4.78 7.35
CA ARG A 60 -6.57 5.90 8.26
C ARG A 60 -7.35 7.04 7.59
N TYR A 61 -7.01 7.41 6.35
CA TYR A 61 -7.74 8.43 5.60
C TYR A 61 -9.22 8.07 5.44
N ARG A 62 -9.51 6.83 5.01
CA ARG A 62 -10.87 6.29 4.86
C ARG A 62 -11.68 6.35 6.15
N VAL A 63 -11.04 6.03 7.29
CA VAL A 63 -11.71 6.08 8.60
C VAL A 63 -11.95 7.53 9.06
N GLN A 64 -10.95 8.39 8.95
CA GLN A 64 -11.03 9.78 9.43
C GLN A 64 -12.01 10.62 8.61
N ASN A 65 -12.09 10.36 7.30
CA ASN A 65 -12.91 11.15 6.37
C ASN A 65 -14.24 10.46 6.03
N ARG A 66 -14.67 9.42 6.78
CA ARG A 66 -15.86 8.61 6.45
C ARG A 66 -17.10 9.44 6.15
N GLU A 67 -17.38 10.49 6.94
CA GLU A 67 -18.56 11.35 6.73
C GLU A 67 -18.41 12.22 5.47
N ALA A 68 -17.22 12.78 5.24
CA ALA A 68 -16.93 13.58 4.05
C ALA A 68 -16.94 12.75 2.76
N LEU A 69 -16.53 11.48 2.85
CA LEU A 69 -16.54 10.52 1.75
C LEU A 69 -17.92 9.91 1.48
N ALA A 70 -18.92 10.17 2.33
CA ALA A 70 -20.26 9.62 2.14
C ALA A 70 -20.86 10.09 0.80
N GLY A 71 -21.21 9.15 -0.07
CA GLY A 71 -21.73 9.44 -1.41
C GLY A 71 -20.67 9.68 -2.48
N GLN A 72 -19.38 9.59 -2.15
CA GLN A 72 -18.29 9.57 -3.13
C GLN A 72 -17.90 8.13 -3.48
N ASP A 73 -17.35 7.91 -4.67
CA ASP A 73 -16.76 6.62 -5.03
C ASP A 73 -15.39 6.47 -4.38
N THR A 74 -15.30 5.58 -3.39
CA THR A 74 -14.04 5.27 -2.69
C THR A 74 -13.49 3.88 -3.05
N SER A 75 -14.06 3.21 -4.07
CA SER A 75 -13.67 1.86 -4.47
C SER A 75 -12.19 1.78 -4.84
N THR A 76 -11.68 2.79 -5.55
CA THR A 76 -10.26 2.92 -5.90
C THR A 76 -9.35 2.96 -4.66
N LEU A 77 -9.73 3.67 -3.59
CA LEU A 77 -8.93 3.67 -2.35
C LEU A 77 -8.93 2.30 -1.66
N VAL A 78 -10.05 1.57 -1.67
CA VAL A 78 -10.11 0.18 -1.15
C VAL A 78 -9.15 -0.71 -1.94
N TRP A 79 -9.14 -0.57 -3.26
CA TRP A 79 -8.28 -1.33 -4.15
C TRP A 79 -6.79 -1.02 -3.95
N HIS A 80 -6.44 0.27 -3.83
CA HIS A 80 -5.08 0.69 -3.51
C HIS A 80 -4.60 0.17 -2.16
N GLU A 81 -5.44 0.24 -1.13
CA GLU A 81 -5.15 -0.35 0.18
C GLU A 81 -4.86 -1.85 0.04
N GLY A 82 -5.71 -2.60 -0.66
CA GLY A 82 -5.53 -4.04 -0.86
C GLY A 82 -4.23 -4.40 -1.58
N GLN A 83 -3.85 -3.66 -2.63
CA GLN A 83 -2.61 -3.91 -3.38
C GLN A 83 -1.38 -3.71 -2.50
N LEU A 84 -1.36 -2.64 -1.71
CA LEU A 84 -0.25 -2.34 -0.80
C LEU A 84 -0.18 -3.36 0.34
N ARG A 85 -1.33 -3.79 0.88
CA ARG A 85 -1.39 -4.89 1.87
C ARG A 85 -0.81 -6.19 1.28
N ALA A 86 -1.14 -6.52 0.03
CA ALA A 86 -0.61 -7.70 -0.65
C ALA A 86 0.91 -7.61 -0.82
N ALA A 87 1.41 -6.46 -1.29
CA ALA A 87 2.84 -6.21 -1.48
C ALA A 87 3.62 -6.28 -0.15
N ALA A 88 3.01 -5.85 0.95
CA ALA A 88 3.55 -5.97 2.30
C ALA A 88 3.47 -7.40 2.90
N GLY A 89 2.97 -8.39 2.16
CA GLY A 89 2.77 -9.77 2.65
C GLY A 89 1.58 -9.94 3.61
N GLN A 90 0.68 -8.96 3.70
CA GLN A 90 -0.52 -8.98 4.56
C GLN A 90 -1.71 -9.60 3.82
N THR A 91 -1.51 -10.83 3.34
CA THR A 91 -2.38 -11.49 2.35
C THR A 91 -3.84 -11.59 2.77
N GLU A 92 -4.14 -11.98 4.02
CA GLU A 92 -5.53 -12.12 4.48
C GLU A 92 -6.29 -10.79 4.45
N ALA A 93 -5.62 -9.71 4.88
CA ALA A 93 -6.20 -8.36 4.85
C ALA A 93 -6.39 -7.87 3.40
N ALA A 94 -5.43 -8.16 2.53
CA ALA A 94 -5.52 -7.83 1.10
C ALA A 94 -6.72 -8.52 0.44
N ILE A 95 -6.89 -9.83 0.64
CA ILE A 95 -8.02 -10.59 0.09
C ILE A 95 -9.35 -10.00 0.58
N ALA A 96 -9.47 -9.71 1.88
CA ALA A 96 -10.70 -9.13 2.43
C ALA A 96 -11.04 -7.78 1.77
N LEU A 97 -10.05 -6.92 1.53
CA LEU A 97 -10.22 -5.64 0.84
C LEU A 97 -10.59 -5.81 -0.64
N MET A 98 -9.89 -6.69 -1.36
CA MET A 98 -10.15 -6.95 -2.78
C MET A 98 -11.56 -7.51 -3.00
N LEU A 99 -12.00 -8.43 -2.12
CA LEU A 99 -13.35 -8.98 -2.15
C LEU A 99 -14.41 -7.95 -1.73
N ALA A 100 -14.10 -7.03 -0.81
CA ALA A 100 -15.01 -5.95 -0.45
C ALA A 100 -15.19 -4.92 -1.59
N GLY A 101 -14.16 -4.72 -2.41
CA GLY A 101 -14.22 -3.93 -3.63
C GLY A 101 -14.87 -4.63 -4.82
N ARG A 102 -15.25 -5.91 -4.67
CA ARG A 102 -15.93 -6.70 -5.68
C ARG A 102 -17.36 -6.21 -5.86
N ASP A 103 -17.54 -5.20 -6.69
CA ASP A 103 -18.88 -4.82 -7.14
C ASP A 103 -19.33 -5.83 -8.21
N ALA A 104 -20.53 -6.39 -8.07
CA ALA A 104 -21.03 -7.47 -8.93
C ALA A 104 -21.24 -7.02 -10.40
N GLU A 105 -21.21 -5.71 -10.66
CA GLU A 105 -21.59 -5.08 -11.94
C GLU A 105 -20.39 -4.52 -12.73
N SER A 106 -19.16 -4.48 -12.17
CA SER A 106 -18.00 -3.87 -12.84
C SER A 106 -17.05 -4.91 -13.44
N ASP A 107 -17.22 -5.23 -14.73
CA ASP A 107 -16.37 -6.17 -15.48
C ASP A 107 -14.88 -5.76 -15.54
N ALA A 108 -14.55 -4.48 -15.34
CA ALA A 108 -13.20 -3.97 -15.54
C ALA A 108 -12.21 -4.40 -14.44
N ILE A 109 -12.69 -4.57 -13.21
CA ILE A 109 -11.84 -4.87 -12.04
C ILE A 109 -11.87 -6.37 -11.69
N GLN A 110 -12.93 -7.10 -12.09
CA GLN A 110 -13.05 -8.54 -11.79
C GLN A 110 -11.85 -9.39 -12.24
N PRO A 111 -11.27 -9.21 -13.45
CA PRO A 111 -10.10 -9.98 -13.85
C PRO A 111 -8.89 -9.77 -12.95
N TYR A 112 -8.73 -8.57 -12.38
CA TYR A 112 -7.65 -8.25 -11.45
C TYR A 112 -7.90 -8.86 -10.07
N VAL A 113 -9.16 -8.86 -9.60
CA VAL A 113 -9.56 -9.55 -8.37
C VAL A 113 -9.27 -11.04 -8.50
N ASP A 114 -9.79 -11.69 -9.55
CA ASP A 114 -9.64 -13.14 -9.80
C ASP A 114 -8.18 -13.56 -9.97
N ALA A 115 -7.31 -12.68 -10.48
CA ALA A 115 -5.88 -12.95 -10.59
C ALA A 115 -5.11 -12.79 -9.25
N SER A 116 -5.71 -12.10 -8.27
CA SER A 116 -5.05 -11.69 -7.02
C SER A 116 -5.48 -12.51 -5.79
N VAL A 117 -6.59 -13.26 -5.86
CA VAL A 117 -7.15 -14.05 -4.76
C VAL A 117 -7.32 -15.52 -5.14
#